data_AF-A0A1V9XXR6-F1
#
_entry.id   AF-A0A1V9XXR6-F1
#
_cell.length_a   1.000
_cell.length_b   1.000
_cell.length_c   1.000
_cell.angle_alpha   90.00
_cell.angle_beta   90.00
_cell.angle_gamma   90.00
#
_symmetry.space_group_name_H-M   'P 1'
#
loop_
_entity.id
_entity.type
_entity.pdbx_description
1 polymer ?
#
loop_
_entity_poly.entity_id
_entity_poly.type
_entity_poly.pdbx_seq_one_letter_code
_entity_poly.pdbx_strand_id
1 'polypeptide(L)'
;MKALIAELTDSSKSKVPILTKDDFEKKAKTIRDYFVGHRFENQKYAYRFFFCEILAFINVVVQIFLMDRFLGFQFWTYGPRAISFLAYDPEERVDPMAQVFPKMSKCRLRRFGTSGEVQIHDAICLLSLNILNEKIFVALWFWFVLLASVSFVNLIYRFVMLNKATKKYRYLQIKFLASMVTKGELATVRNHGTCGDWFMLSLIKDNVKAHHFKHVVTTLSDALVEEKSKSGKKDEARRLIKNQGI
;
A
#
# COMPACT_ATOMS: atom_id res chain seq x y z
N MET A 1 -9.54 16.55 4.97
CA MET A 1 -9.49 15.78 3.70
C MET A 1 -10.18 14.42 3.75
N LYS A 2 -9.83 13.48 4.64
CA LYS A 2 -10.60 12.23 4.82
C LYS A 2 -12.07 12.49 5.17
N ALA A 3 -12.36 13.46 6.03
CA ALA A 3 -13.73 13.92 6.30
C ALA A 3 -14.43 14.46 5.04
N LEU A 4 -13.77 15.33 4.27
CA LEU A 4 -14.27 15.86 2.98
C LEU A 4 -14.53 14.77 1.93
N ILE A 5 -13.64 13.78 1.81
CA ILE A 5 -13.83 12.63 0.91
C ILE A 5 -14.98 11.74 1.42
N ALA A 6 -15.03 11.46 2.72
CA ALA A 6 -16.12 10.70 3.33
C ALA A 6 -17.48 11.40 3.16
N GLU A 7 -17.52 12.72 3.27
CA GLU A 7 -18.73 13.54 3.09
C GLU A 7 -19.19 13.59 1.63
N LEU A 8 -18.27 13.54 0.67
CA LEU A 8 -18.59 13.35 -0.75
C LEU A 8 -19.06 11.93 -1.06
N THR A 9 -18.44 10.93 -0.45
CA THR A 9 -18.83 9.53 -0.59
C THR A 9 -20.18 9.24 0.06
N ASP A 10 -20.47 9.83 1.22
CA ASP A 10 -21.75 9.73 1.92
C ASP A 10 -22.86 10.46 1.16
N SER A 11 -22.57 11.67 0.66
CA SER A 11 -23.46 12.40 -0.24
C SER A 11 -23.71 11.67 -1.57
N SER A 12 -22.80 10.78 -2.01
CA SER A 12 -22.96 9.91 -3.17
C SER A 12 -23.66 8.58 -2.87
N LYS A 13 -23.68 8.14 -1.59
CA LYS A 13 -24.30 6.90 -1.12
C LYS A 13 -25.72 7.11 -0.59
N SER A 14 -26.11 8.33 -0.23
CA SER A 14 -27.48 8.65 0.17
C SER A 14 -28.46 8.30 -0.95
N LYS A 15 -29.33 7.32 -0.69
CA LYS A 15 -30.47 6.91 -1.54
C LYS A 15 -31.60 7.94 -1.43
N VAL A 16 -31.30 9.21 -1.65
CA VAL A 16 -32.31 10.27 -1.82
C VAL A 16 -32.04 10.92 -3.18
N PRO A 17 -33.00 10.88 -4.13
CA PRO A 17 -32.73 11.15 -5.54
C PRO A 17 -32.57 12.64 -5.90
N ILE A 18 -32.44 13.55 -4.93
CA ILE A 18 -32.31 14.98 -5.22
C ILE A 18 -31.33 15.62 -4.23
N LEU A 19 -30.03 15.36 -4.40
CA LEU A 19 -29.08 16.41 -4.07
C LEU A 19 -29.23 17.45 -5.19
N THR A 20 -29.75 18.63 -4.86
CA THR A 20 -29.95 19.73 -5.82
C THR A 20 -28.64 19.94 -6.59
N LYS A 21 -28.69 20.04 -7.92
CA LYS A 21 -27.48 20.24 -8.75
C LYS A 21 -26.61 21.38 -8.19
N ASP A 22 -27.27 22.39 -7.64
CA ASP A 22 -26.69 23.58 -7.00
C ASP A 22 -25.86 23.26 -5.74
N ASP A 23 -26.26 22.28 -4.93
CA ASP A 23 -25.55 21.91 -3.70
C ASP A 23 -24.26 21.13 -4.03
N PHE A 24 -24.34 20.27 -5.05
CA PHE A 24 -23.15 19.61 -5.57
C PHE A 24 -22.18 20.61 -6.20
N GLU A 25 -22.69 21.60 -6.94
CA GLU A 25 -21.87 22.64 -7.56
C GLU A 25 -21.17 23.52 -6.52
N LYS A 26 -21.87 23.91 -5.44
CA LYS A 26 -21.27 24.63 -4.29
C LYS A 26 -20.18 23.80 -3.60
N LYS A 27 -20.40 22.50 -3.40
CA LYS A 27 -19.39 21.59 -2.84
C LYS A 27 -18.20 21.42 -3.78
N ALA A 28 -18.43 21.26 -5.09
CA ALA A 28 -17.38 21.18 -6.10
C ALA A 28 -16.51 22.46 -6.14
N LYS A 29 -17.14 23.64 -6.04
CA LYS A 29 -16.44 24.93 -5.92
C LYS A 29 -15.62 25.04 -4.63
N THR A 30 -16.17 24.59 -3.50
CA THR A 30 -15.45 24.57 -2.21
C THR A 30 -14.23 23.63 -2.28
N ILE A 31 -14.38 22.46 -2.90
CA ILE A 31 -13.29 21.51 -3.13
C ILE A 31 -12.22 22.13 -4.02
N ARG A 32 -12.62 22.79 -5.11
CA ARG A 32 -11.70 23.52 -6.00
C ARG A 32 -10.88 24.54 -5.20
N ASP A 33 -11.54 25.40 -4.42
CA ASP A 33 -10.85 26.46 -3.66
C ASP A 33 -9.89 25.88 -2.63
N TYR A 34 -10.31 24.79 -1.98
CA TYR A 34 -9.45 24.05 -1.07
C TYR A 34 -8.24 23.42 -1.81
N PHE A 35 -8.45 22.81 -2.98
CA PHE A 35 -7.40 22.14 -3.76
C PHE A 35 -6.34 23.11 -4.28
N VAL A 36 -6.79 24.26 -4.80
CA VAL A 36 -5.91 25.29 -5.34
C VAL A 36 -5.15 25.99 -4.22
N GLY A 37 -5.82 26.33 -3.12
CA GLY A 37 -5.20 26.97 -1.95
C GLY A 37 -4.20 26.08 -1.19
N HIS A 38 -4.45 24.76 -1.15
CA HIS A 38 -3.63 23.81 -0.38
C HIS A 38 -2.76 22.89 -1.25
N ARG A 39 -2.38 23.32 -2.47
CA ARG A 39 -1.58 22.50 -3.41
C ARG A 39 -0.30 21.92 -2.78
N PHE A 40 0.39 22.70 -1.95
CA PHE A 40 1.59 22.24 -1.23
C PHE A 40 1.28 21.19 -0.16
N GLU A 41 0.13 21.27 0.51
CA GLU A 41 -0.28 20.28 1.50
C GLU A 41 -0.74 18.98 0.85
N ASN A 42 -1.40 19.05 -0.30
CA ASN A 42 -1.76 17.88 -1.11
C ASN A 42 -0.51 17.10 -1.52
N GLN A 43 0.55 17.83 -1.93
CA GLN A 43 1.84 17.24 -2.23
C GLN A 43 2.49 16.60 -0.99
N LYS A 44 2.50 17.27 0.16
CA LYS A 44 3.00 16.71 1.43
C LYS A 44 2.23 15.45 1.83
N TYR A 45 0.91 15.43 1.66
CA TYR A 45 0.07 14.27 1.94
C TYR A 45 0.46 13.07 1.07
N ALA A 46 0.65 13.28 -0.24
CA ALA A 46 1.08 12.22 -1.16
C ALA A 46 2.46 11.65 -0.76
N TYR A 47 3.42 12.49 -0.39
CA TYR A 47 4.73 12.03 0.08
C TYR A 47 4.66 11.25 1.39
N ARG A 48 3.85 11.70 2.37
CA ARG A 48 3.64 10.98 3.63
C ARG A 48 3.01 9.62 3.38
N PHE A 49 2.04 9.54 2.47
CA PHE A 49 1.40 8.27 2.09
C PHE A 49 2.42 7.30 1.49
N PHE A 50 3.23 7.77 0.54
CA PHE A 50 4.29 6.96 -0.07
C PHE A 50 5.34 6.49 0.96
N PHE A 51 5.71 7.36 1.89
CA PHE A 51 6.59 7.00 2.99
C PHE A 51 5.99 5.88 3.86
N CYS A 52 4.70 5.96 4.20
CA CYS A 52 4.01 4.89 4.92
C CYS A 52 3.99 3.56 4.14
N GLU A 53 3.81 3.59 2.82
CA GLU A 53 3.88 2.37 2.00
C GLU A 53 5.28 1.73 2.02
N ILE A 54 6.34 2.55 1.97
CA ILE A 54 7.71 2.07 2.15
C ILE A 54 7.89 1.45 3.54
N LEU A 55 7.41 2.12 4.59
CA LEU A 55 7.49 1.60 5.95
C LEU A 55 6.71 0.29 6.11
N ALA A 56 5.56 0.15 5.44
CA ALA A 56 4.80 -1.09 5.44
C ALA A 56 5.59 -2.24 4.79
N PHE A 57 6.26 -1.98 3.65
CA PHE A 57 7.13 -2.97 3.02
C PHE A 57 8.32 -3.33 3.91
N ILE A 58 9.00 -2.34 4.50
CA ILE A 58 10.09 -2.55 5.45
C ILE A 58 9.60 -3.39 6.64
N ASN A 59 8.41 -3.12 7.17
CA ASN A 59 7.83 -3.89 8.27
C ASN A 59 7.67 -5.38 7.89
N VAL A 60 7.17 -5.68 6.69
CA VAL A 60 7.09 -7.07 6.21
C VAL A 60 8.47 -7.71 6.10
N VAL A 61 9.47 -7.00 5.57
CA VAL A 61 10.86 -7.50 5.48
C VAL A 61 11.46 -7.75 6.87
N VAL A 62 11.25 -6.84 7.82
CA VAL A 62 11.70 -6.98 9.21
C VAL A 62 11.03 -8.18 9.87
N GLN A 63 9.72 -8.39 9.67
CA GLN A 63 9.02 -9.56 10.19
C GLN A 63 9.61 -10.87 9.62
N ILE A 64 9.90 -10.92 8.32
CA ILE A 64 10.57 -12.07 7.70
C ILE A 64 11.96 -12.30 8.31
N PHE A 65 12.75 -11.24 8.51
CA PHE A 65 14.08 -11.34 9.11
C PHE A 65 14.05 -11.81 10.58
N LEU A 66 13.13 -11.27 11.38
CA LEU A 66 12.94 -11.72 12.77
C LEU A 66 12.52 -13.19 12.83
N MET A 67 11.63 -13.61 11.92
CA MET A 67 11.23 -15.01 11.80
C MET A 67 12.40 -15.90 11.39
N ASP A 68 13.20 -15.49 10.41
CA ASP A 68 14.39 -16.24 10.00
C ASP A 68 15.40 -16.37 11.14
N ARG A 69 15.62 -15.31 11.92
CA ARG A 69 16.49 -15.36 13.12
C ARG A 69 15.94 -16.28 14.21
N PHE A 70 14.62 -16.33 14.39
CA PHE A 70 13.95 -17.21 15.35
C PHE A 70 14.09 -18.69 14.97
N LEU A 71 14.00 -19.01 13.68
CA LEU A 71 14.15 -20.38 13.15
C LEU A 71 15.61 -20.80 12.88
N GLY A 72 16.60 -19.98 13.26
CA GLY A 72 18.01 -20.31 13.06
C GLY A 72 18.50 -20.23 11.61
N PHE A 73 18.02 -19.24 10.85
CA PHE A 73 18.39 -18.96 9.45
C PHE A 73 17.97 -20.02 8.42
N GLN A 74 17.00 -20.86 8.77
CA GLN A 74 16.45 -21.89 7.87
C GLN A 74 15.10 -21.49 7.24
N PHE A 75 14.59 -20.27 7.50
CA PHE A 75 13.24 -19.87 7.08
C PHE A 75 13.14 -19.61 5.57
N TRP A 76 14.18 -19.09 4.93
CA TRP A 76 14.18 -18.88 3.47
C TRP A 76 14.03 -20.20 2.68
N THR A 77 14.72 -21.25 3.12
CA THR A 77 14.67 -22.58 2.51
C THR A 77 13.41 -23.37 2.90
N TYR A 78 12.61 -22.86 3.83
CA TYR A 78 11.52 -23.59 4.46
C TYR A 78 10.36 -23.87 3.51
N GLY A 79 9.86 -22.86 2.79
CA GLY A 79 8.76 -23.01 1.84
C GLY A 79 9.07 -23.95 0.67
N PRO A 80 10.18 -23.77 -0.07
CA PRO A 80 10.55 -24.67 -1.16
C PRO A 80 10.74 -26.11 -0.68
N ARG A 81 11.36 -26.32 0.49
CA ARG A 81 11.53 -27.65 1.09
C ARG A 81 10.19 -28.28 1.52
N ALA A 82 9.24 -27.48 1.99
CA ALA A 82 7.89 -27.97 2.34
C ALA A 82 7.07 -28.37 1.11
N ILE A 83 7.22 -27.66 -0.02
CA ILE A 83 6.58 -28.02 -1.30
C ILE A 83 7.21 -29.30 -1.87
N SER A 84 8.54 -29.38 -1.90
CA SER A 84 9.23 -30.59 -2.38
C SER A 84 8.95 -31.81 -1.50
N PHE A 85 8.70 -31.60 -0.20
CA PHE A 85 8.31 -32.64 0.74
C PHE A 85 6.93 -33.24 0.44
N LEU A 86 5.98 -32.42 -0.03
CA LEU A 86 4.65 -32.90 -0.47
C LEU A 86 4.72 -33.73 -1.76
N ALA A 87 5.78 -33.53 -2.57
CA ALA A 87 5.94 -34.14 -3.88
C ALA A 87 6.77 -35.45 -3.87
N TYR A 88 7.46 -35.79 -2.77
CA TYR A 88 8.33 -36.98 -2.65
C TYR A 88 7.66 -38.14 -1.90
N ASP A 89 8.04 -39.38 -2.21
CA ASP A 89 7.47 -40.62 -1.65
C ASP A 89 7.69 -40.77 -0.12
N PRO A 90 6.76 -41.42 0.63
CA PRO A 90 6.78 -41.49 2.10
C PRO A 90 7.97 -42.16 2.79
N GLU A 91 8.67 -43.07 2.11
CA GLU A 91 9.60 -44.00 2.77
C GLU A 91 11.06 -43.51 2.86
N GLU A 92 11.48 -42.53 2.03
CA GLU A 92 12.83 -41.94 2.07
C GLU A 92 12.89 -40.57 2.80
N ARG A 93 11.80 -40.18 3.47
CA ARG A 93 11.64 -38.83 4.03
C ARG A 93 12.47 -38.60 5.29
N VAL A 94 13.63 -37.95 5.14
CA VAL A 94 14.24 -37.20 6.24
C VAL A 94 13.62 -35.79 6.24
N ASP A 95 12.70 -35.53 7.17
CA ASP A 95 12.14 -34.20 7.39
C ASP A 95 13.28 -33.19 7.63
N PRO A 96 13.54 -32.20 6.75
CA PRO A 96 14.52 -31.16 7.02
C PRO A 96 14.15 -30.34 8.27
N MET A 97 12.90 -30.46 8.73
CA MET A 97 12.37 -29.86 9.94
C MET A 97 12.71 -30.63 11.22
N ALA A 98 13.14 -31.90 11.16
CA ALA A 98 13.49 -32.68 12.34
C ALA A 98 14.71 -32.13 13.10
N GLN A 99 15.59 -31.38 12.41
CA GLN A 99 16.75 -30.74 13.03
C GLN A 99 16.40 -29.43 13.77
N VAL A 100 15.42 -28.66 13.27
CA VAL A 100 15.01 -27.38 13.87
C VAL A 100 13.93 -27.59 14.94
N PHE A 101 13.03 -28.55 14.71
CA PHE A 101 11.90 -28.84 15.57
C PHE A 101 11.80 -30.36 15.86
N PRO A 102 12.55 -30.89 16.85
CA PRO A 102 12.46 -32.31 17.22
C PRO A 102 11.08 -32.65 17.80
N LYS A 103 10.39 -33.61 17.19
CA LYS A 103 9.05 -34.07 17.62
C LYS A 103 9.14 -35.06 18.79
N MET A 104 10.31 -35.67 18.99
CA MET A 104 10.62 -36.61 20.07
C MET A 104 11.97 -36.26 20.71
N SER A 105 12.07 -36.39 22.02
CA SER A 105 13.32 -36.17 22.78
C SER A 105 13.55 -37.30 23.79
N LYS A 106 14.82 -37.59 24.07
CA LYS A 106 15.21 -38.57 25.09
C LYS A 106 15.28 -37.88 26.45
N CYS A 107 14.32 -38.16 27.32
CA CYS A 107 14.29 -37.64 28.68
C CYS A 107 14.92 -38.65 29.64
N ARG A 108 15.94 -38.22 30.39
CA ARG A 108 16.58 -39.03 31.43
C ARG A 108 15.88 -38.81 32.76
N LEU A 109 15.04 -39.75 33.15
CA LEU A 109 14.38 -39.75 34.45
C LEU A 109 15.30 -40.40 35.47
N ARG A 110 15.77 -39.62 36.45
CA ARG A 110 16.53 -40.13 37.59
C ARG A 110 15.56 -40.58 38.66
N ARG A 111 15.56 -41.87 39.01
CA ARG A 111 14.81 -42.41 40.16
C ARG A 111 15.78 -43.04 41.15
N PHE A 112 15.45 -42.96 42.43
CA PHE A 112 16.20 -43.62 43.49
C PHE A 112 15.56 -45.00 43.74
N GLY A 113 16.34 -46.06 43.61
CA GLY A 113 15.90 -47.41 43.92
C GLY A 113 15.71 -47.61 45.42
N THR A 114 15.11 -48.73 45.82
CA THR A 114 14.90 -49.10 47.24
C THR A 114 16.21 -49.20 48.04
N SER A 115 17.34 -49.40 47.37
CA SER A 115 18.69 -49.43 47.95
C SER A 115 19.39 -48.06 48.00
N GLY A 116 18.73 -46.96 47.58
CA GLY A 116 19.32 -45.63 47.53
C GLY A 116 20.20 -45.34 46.30
N GLU A 117 20.37 -46.32 45.41
CA GLU A 117 21.16 -46.17 44.19
C GLU A 117 20.38 -45.42 43.08
N VAL A 118 21.07 -44.56 42.35
CA VAL A 118 20.48 -43.74 41.27
C VAL A 118 20.32 -44.59 40.02
N GLN A 119 19.08 -44.96 39.70
CA GLN A 119 18.73 -45.62 38.44
C GLN A 119 18.26 -44.58 37.42
N ILE A 120 18.94 -44.53 36.27
CA ILE A 120 18.61 -43.62 35.17
C ILE A 120 17.74 -44.39 34.18
N HIS A 121 16.48 -43.99 34.05
CA HIS A 121 15.57 -44.53 33.04
C HIS A 121 15.46 -43.56 31.87
N ASP A 122 15.64 -44.09 30.68
CA ASP A 122 15.48 -43.35 29.43
C ASP A 122 14.03 -43.48 28.95
N ALA A 123 13.32 -42.36 28.91
CA ALA A 123 11.98 -42.27 28.34
C ALA A 123 11.98 -41.43 27.06
N ILE A 124 11.07 -41.75 26.15
CA ILE A 124 10.82 -40.93 24.95
C ILE A 124 9.72 -39.93 25.29
N CYS A 125 10.03 -38.64 25.19
CA CYS A 125 9.07 -37.55 25.38
C CYS A 125 8.65 -36.97 24.04
N LEU A 126 7.34 -36.86 23.82
CA LEU A 126 6.76 -36.19 22.66
C LEU A 126 6.66 -34.69 22.95
N LEU A 127 7.19 -33.87 22.05
CA LEU A 127 7.09 -32.42 22.16
C LEU A 127 5.91 -31.92 21.31
N SER A 128 4.69 -32.07 21.85
CA SER A 128 3.44 -31.74 21.15
C SER A 128 3.34 -30.27 20.72
N LEU A 129 4.08 -29.36 21.35
CA LEU A 129 4.18 -27.96 20.93
C LEU A 129 4.92 -27.81 19.59
N ASN A 130 5.86 -28.71 19.30
CA ASN A 130 6.71 -28.61 18.12
C ASN A 130 6.01 -29.04 16.84
N ILE A 131 5.10 -30.02 16.94
CA ILE A 131 4.30 -30.45 15.80
C ILE A 131 3.29 -29.38 15.37
N LEU A 132 2.77 -28.59 16.32
CA LEU A 132 1.92 -27.43 16.03
C LEU A 132 2.71 -26.31 15.37
N ASN A 133 3.88 -25.97 15.93
CA ASN A 133 4.79 -24.98 15.38
C ASN A 133 5.19 -25.32 13.94
N GLU A 134 5.49 -26.59 13.66
CA GLU A 134 5.79 -27.09 12.32
C GLU A 134 4.70 -26.70 11.31
N LYS A 135 3.41 -26.81 11.65
CA LYS A 135 2.33 -26.48 10.71
C LYS A 135 2.08 -24.99 10.60
N ILE A 136 2.14 -24.27 11.72
CA ILE A 136 1.93 -22.82 11.76
C ILE A 136 3.03 -22.09 10.96
N PHE A 137 4.30 -22.49 11.11
CA PHE A 137 5.38 -21.85 10.37
C PHE A 137 5.32 -22.10 8.87
N VAL A 138 4.76 -23.23 8.42
CA VAL A 138 4.53 -23.48 6.98
C VAL A 138 3.48 -22.53 6.44
N ALA A 139 2.34 -22.42 7.12
CA ALA A 139 1.29 -21.50 6.74
C ALA A 139 1.79 -20.03 6.75
N LEU A 140 2.55 -19.64 7.77
CA LEU A 140 3.14 -18.31 7.88
C LEU A 140 4.14 -18.00 6.76
N TRP A 141 4.93 -18.97 6.31
CA TRP A 141 5.86 -18.76 5.20
C TRP A 141 5.13 -18.35 3.92
N PHE A 142 4.08 -19.09 3.54
CA PHE A 142 3.26 -18.75 2.36
C PHE A 142 2.59 -17.39 2.52
N TRP A 143 2.09 -17.10 3.72
CA TRP A 143 1.48 -15.83 4.05
C TRP A 143 2.46 -14.65 3.91
N PHE A 144 3.67 -14.76 4.45
CA PHE A 144 4.68 -13.71 4.35
C PHE A 144 5.17 -13.49 2.92
N VAL A 145 5.35 -14.55 2.13
CA VAL A 145 5.71 -14.44 0.71
C VAL A 145 4.60 -13.72 -0.08
N LEU A 146 3.34 -14.05 0.19
CA LEU A 146 2.19 -13.37 -0.41
C LEU A 146 2.17 -11.88 0.00
N LEU A 147 2.28 -11.56 1.28
CA LEU A 147 2.31 -10.17 1.76
C LEU A 147 3.47 -9.37 1.17
N ALA A 148 4.67 -9.97 1.09
CA ALA A 148 5.84 -9.34 0.52
C ALA A 148 5.65 -9.07 -0.97
N SER A 149 5.14 -10.03 -1.73
CA SER A 149 4.90 -9.88 -3.17
C SER A 149 3.85 -8.81 -3.48
N VAL A 150 2.70 -8.81 -2.79
CA VAL A 150 1.65 -7.80 -2.95
C VAL A 150 2.17 -6.41 -2.59
N SER A 151 2.89 -6.28 -1.48
CA SER A 151 3.47 -5.01 -1.05
C SER A 151 4.52 -4.49 -2.03
N PHE A 152 5.36 -5.38 -2.55
CA PHE A 152 6.38 -5.04 -3.54
C PHE A 152 5.77 -4.58 -4.87
N VAL A 153 4.76 -5.29 -5.38
CA VAL A 153 4.04 -4.90 -6.61
C VAL A 153 3.36 -3.54 -6.43
N ASN A 154 2.72 -3.30 -5.27
CA ASN A 154 2.12 -2.00 -4.98
C ASN A 154 3.19 -0.88 -4.94
N LEU A 155 4.35 -1.14 -4.33
CA LEU A 155 5.45 -0.18 -4.25
C LEU A 155 6.02 0.15 -5.64
N ILE A 156 6.20 -0.85 -6.52
CA ILE A 156 6.60 -0.62 -7.92
C ILE A 156 5.57 0.22 -8.65
N TYR A 157 4.29 -0.16 -8.56
CA TYR A 157 3.20 0.58 -9.21
C TYR A 157 3.20 2.06 -8.76
N ARG A 158 3.38 2.32 -7.47
CA ARG A 158 3.45 3.67 -6.90
C ARG A 158 4.71 4.42 -7.34
N PHE A 159 5.86 3.75 -7.40
CA PHE A 159 7.11 4.34 -7.89
C PHE A 159 7.01 4.75 -9.36
N VAL A 160 6.47 3.87 -10.21
CA VAL A 160 6.16 4.17 -11.61
C VAL A 160 5.20 5.35 -11.71
N MET A 161 4.20 5.43 -10.82
CA MET A 161 3.29 6.56 -10.76
C MET A 161 3.95 7.85 -10.28
N LEU A 162 4.96 7.86 -9.41
CA LEU A 162 5.60 9.10 -8.92
C LEU A 162 6.59 9.71 -9.92
N ASN A 163 7.19 8.90 -10.79
CA ASN A 163 8.15 9.36 -11.77
C ASN A 163 7.56 10.41 -12.72
N LYS A 164 8.25 11.55 -12.88
CA LYS A 164 7.82 12.63 -13.79
C LYS A 164 7.83 12.20 -15.26
N ALA A 165 8.65 11.20 -15.60
CA ALA A 165 8.77 10.64 -16.96
C ALA A 165 7.49 9.92 -17.41
N THR A 166 6.69 9.40 -16.49
CA THR A 166 5.50 8.57 -16.74
C THR A 166 4.18 9.36 -16.69
N LYS A 167 4.21 10.66 -16.98
CA LYS A 167 2.99 11.49 -17.17
C LYS A 167 2.01 10.89 -18.19
N LYS A 168 2.51 10.14 -19.18
CA LYS A 168 1.70 9.43 -20.19
C LYS A 168 0.89 8.28 -19.58
N TYR A 169 1.50 7.46 -18.71
CA TYR A 169 0.83 6.33 -18.06
C TYR A 169 -0.25 6.79 -17.08
N ARG A 170 0.03 7.84 -16.30
CA ARG A 170 -0.97 8.54 -15.49
C ARG A 170 -2.19 8.92 -16.32
N TYR A 171 -1.97 9.67 -17.40
CA TYR A 171 -3.05 10.09 -18.29
C TYR A 171 -3.86 8.91 -18.85
N LEU A 172 -3.18 7.85 -19.30
CA LEU A 172 -3.84 6.66 -19.84
C LEU A 172 -4.73 5.98 -18.80
N GLN A 173 -4.27 5.90 -17.54
CA GLN A 173 -5.00 5.24 -16.47
C GLN A 173 -6.29 5.97 -16.11
N ILE A 174 -6.25 7.29 -15.89
CA ILE A 174 -7.49 8.06 -15.62
C ILE A 174 -8.39 8.05 -16.85
N LYS A 175 -7.85 8.12 -18.07
CA LYS A 175 -8.66 8.01 -19.29
C LYS A 175 -9.39 6.68 -19.37
N PHE A 176 -8.70 5.57 -19.08
CA PHE A 176 -9.30 4.23 -19.09
C PHE A 176 -10.38 4.09 -18.01
N LEU A 177 -10.11 4.59 -16.81
CA LEU A 177 -10.99 4.45 -15.65
C LEU A 177 -12.11 5.52 -15.60
N ALA A 178 -11.98 6.63 -16.31
CA ALA A 178 -12.91 7.74 -16.34
C ALA A 178 -13.23 8.15 -17.79
N SER A 179 -13.77 7.18 -18.56
CA SER A 179 -14.11 7.32 -19.98
C SER A 179 -15.00 8.54 -20.29
N MET A 180 -15.81 9.02 -19.33
CA MET A 180 -16.70 10.18 -19.51
C MET A 180 -16.01 11.56 -19.49
N VAL A 181 -14.73 11.65 -19.13
CA VAL A 181 -14.01 12.93 -18.99
C VAL A 181 -13.45 13.41 -20.33
N THR A 182 -13.59 14.70 -20.63
CA THR A 182 -13.13 15.28 -21.90
C THR A 182 -11.60 15.26 -21.99
N LYS A 183 -11.07 14.88 -23.16
CA LYS A 183 -9.61 14.75 -23.40
C LYS A 183 -8.84 16.05 -23.13
N GLY A 184 -9.44 17.20 -23.44
CA GLY A 184 -8.84 18.53 -23.27
C GLY A 184 -8.63 18.90 -21.80
N GLU A 185 -9.67 18.75 -20.98
CA GLU A 185 -9.65 19.07 -19.55
C GLU A 185 -8.62 18.21 -18.80
N LEU A 186 -8.56 16.92 -19.11
CA LEU A 186 -7.59 16.00 -18.50
C LEU A 186 -6.15 16.29 -18.95
N ALA A 187 -5.95 16.77 -20.18
CA ALA A 187 -4.64 17.18 -20.67
C ALA A 187 -4.15 18.48 -19.99
N THR A 188 -5.05 19.41 -19.70
CA THR A 188 -4.75 20.63 -18.94
C THR A 188 -4.33 20.28 -17.51
N VAL A 189 -5.10 19.44 -16.82
CA VAL A 189 -4.75 18.96 -15.47
C VAL A 189 -3.40 18.22 -15.47
N ARG A 190 -3.11 17.41 -16.51
CA ARG A 190 -1.82 16.72 -16.65
C ARG A 190 -0.64 17.68 -16.82
N ASN A 191 -0.82 18.73 -17.61
CA ASN A 191 0.28 19.64 -17.95
C ASN A 191 0.57 20.65 -16.82
N HIS A 192 -0.46 21.02 -16.04
CA HIS A 192 -0.38 22.07 -15.03
C HIS A 192 -0.45 21.56 -13.59
N GLY A 193 -1.01 20.37 -13.36
CA GLY A 193 -1.14 19.76 -12.04
C GLY A 193 0.17 19.19 -11.52
N THR A 194 0.34 19.24 -10.20
CA THR A 194 1.47 18.61 -9.51
C THR A 194 1.26 17.09 -9.39
N CYS A 195 2.31 16.37 -8.95
CA CYS A 195 2.19 14.94 -8.71
C CYS A 195 1.18 14.60 -7.60
N GLY A 196 1.09 15.46 -6.57
CA GLY A 196 0.14 15.30 -5.47
C GLY A 196 -1.31 15.50 -5.91
N ASP A 197 -1.55 16.50 -6.77
CA ASP A 197 -2.90 16.76 -7.32
C ASP A 197 -3.41 15.55 -8.10
N TRP A 198 -2.53 14.94 -8.89
CA TRP A 198 -2.86 13.75 -9.67
C TRP A 198 -3.17 12.54 -8.77
N PHE A 199 -2.34 12.31 -7.75
CA PHE A 199 -2.57 11.26 -6.77
C PHE A 199 -3.91 11.43 -6.06
N MET A 200 -4.23 12.65 -5.65
CA MET A 200 -5.48 12.91 -4.95
C MET A 200 -6.70 12.82 -5.86
N LEU A 201 -6.59 13.24 -7.13
CA LEU A 201 -7.64 12.97 -8.13
C LEU A 201 -7.87 11.47 -8.34
N SER A 202 -6.81 10.65 -8.30
CA SER A 202 -6.96 9.20 -8.38
C SER A 202 -7.74 8.63 -7.18
N LEU A 203 -7.49 9.16 -5.96
CA LEU A 203 -8.25 8.78 -4.76
C LEU A 203 -9.72 9.19 -4.86
N ILE A 204 -10.00 10.40 -5.34
CA ILE A 204 -11.38 10.88 -5.50
C ILE A 204 -12.12 10.04 -6.55
N LYS A 205 -11.46 9.67 -7.65
CA LYS A 205 -12.04 8.82 -8.71
C LYS A 205 -12.54 7.49 -8.17
N ASP A 206 -11.76 6.84 -7.30
CA ASP A 206 -12.14 5.52 -6.76
C ASP A 206 -13.29 5.61 -5.74
N ASN A 207 -13.60 6.82 -5.25
CA ASN A 207 -14.61 7.06 -4.21
C ASN A 207 -15.85 7.82 -4.71
N VAL A 208 -15.88 8.27 -5.97
CA VAL A 208 -16.95 9.12 -6.55
C VAL A 208 -17.42 8.56 -7.90
N LYS A 209 -18.74 8.59 -8.16
CA LYS A 209 -19.33 8.14 -9.45
C LYS A 209 -18.78 8.94 -10.65
N ALA A 210 -18.66 8.29 -11.80
CA ALA A 210 -18.05 8.85 -13.01
C ALA A 210 -18.63 10.21 -13.46
N HIS A 211 -19.94 10.41 -13.37
CA HIS A 211 -20.61 11.67 -13.73
C HIS A 211 -20.18 12.85 -12.83
N HIS A 212 -20.15 12.63 -11.52
CA HIS A 212 -19.71 13.63 -10.55
C HIS A 212 -18.21 13.89 -10.64
N PHE A 213 -17.42 12.84 -10.90
CA PHE A 213 -15.98 12.98 -11.11
C PHE A 213 -15.66 13.86 -12.32
N LYS A 214 -16.42 13.73 -13.43
CA LYS A 214 -16.27 14.62 -14.60
C LYS A 214 -16.43 16.08 -14.21
N HIS A 215 -17.50 16.41 -13.50
CA HIS A 215 -17.78 17.79 -13.09
C HIS A 215 -16.67 18.36 -12.18
N VAL A 216 -16.12 17.55 -11.27
CA VAL A 216 -14.97 17.94 -10.43
C VAL A 216 -13.73 18.21 -11.28
N VAL A 217 -13.43 17.38 -12.28
CA VAL A 217 -12.27 17.56 -13.17
C VAL A 217 -12.41 18.80 -14.05
N THR A 218 -13.60 19.06 -14.61
CA THR A 218 -13.90 20.28 -15.38
C THR A 218 -13.66 21.52 -14.53
N THR A 219 -14.28 21.59 -13.35
CA THR A 219 -14.17 22.74 -12.44
C THR A 219 -12.73 22.99 -11.99
N LEU A 220 -11.95 21.92 -11.80
CA LEU A 220 -10.53 22.01 -11.44
C LEU A 220 -9.65 22.45 -12.62
N SER A 221 -9.94 21.97 -13.84
CA SER A 221 -9.23 22.38 -15.06
C SER A 221 -9.36 23.88 -15.27
N ASP A 222 -10.56 24.44 -15.14
CA ASP A 222 -10.81 25.87 -15.32
C ASP A 222 -10.04 26.71 -14.28
N ALA A 223 -10.06 26.29 -13.03
CA ALA A 223 -9.32 26.96 -11.95
C ALA A 223 -7.80 26.96 -12.17
N LEU A 224 -7.24 25.88 -12.71
CA LEU A 224 -5.82 25.78 -13.03
C LEU A 224 -5.41 26.70 -14.18
N VAL A 225 -6.30 26.92 -15.16
CA VAL A 225 -6.08 27.88 -16.25
C VAL A 225 -6.09 29.31 -15.71
N GLU A 226 -7.06 29.65 -14.85
CA GLU A 226 -7.16 30.96 -14.21
C GLU A 226 -5.93 31.31 -13.36
N GLU A 227 -5.47 30.37 -12.55
CA GLU A 227 -4.26 30.50 -11.72
C GLU A 227 -3.01 30.81 -12.56
N LYS A 228 -2.84 30.11 -13.69
CA LYS A 228 -1.70 30.37 -14.56
C LYS A 228 -1.80 31.73 -15.24
N SER A 229 -3.00 32.16 -15.63
CA SER A 229 -3.22 33.50 -16.18
C SER A 229 -2.84 34.59 -15.16
N LYS A 230 -3.20 34.40 -13.89
CA LYS A 230 -2.82 35.32 -12.79
C LYS A 230 -1.32 35.29 -12.51
N SER A 231 -0.68 34.12 -12.52
CA SER A 231 0.78 34.01 -12.36
C SER A 231 1.52 34.69 -13.50
N GLY A 232 1.09 34.46 -14.75
CA GLY A 232 1.69 35.09 -15.93
C GLY A 232 1.63 36.62 -15.87
N LYS A 233 0.47 37.18 -15.50
CA LYS A 233 0.31 38.63 -15.30
C LYS A 233 1.19 39.18 -14.16
N LYS A 234 1.34 38.43 -13.06
CA LYS A 234 2.27 38.79 -11.96
C LYS A 234 3.72 38.78 -12.41
N ASP A 235 4.12 37.76 -13.16
CA ASP A 235 5.48 37.61 -13.67
C ASP A 235 5.80 38.69 -14.70
N GLU A 236 4.84 39.06 -15.54
CA GLU A 236 4.92 40.16 -16.50
C GLU A 236 5.00 41.52 -15.79
N ALA A 237 4.14 41.79 -14.82
CA ALA A 237 4.21 43.00 -13.99
C ALA A 237 5.56 43.10 -13.25
N ARG A 238 6.08 41.98 -12.74
CA ARG A 238 7.40 41.94 -12.09
C ARG A 238 8.55 42.20 -13.06
N ARG A 239 8.44 41.76 -14.32
CA ARG A 239 9.40 42.07 -15.38
C ARG A 239 9.33 43.53 -15.83
N LEU A 240 8.12 44.10 -15.92
CA LEU A 240 7.92 45.52 -16.25
C LEU A 240 8.51 46.43 -15.16
N ILE A 241 8.29 46.11 -13.88
CA ILE A 241 8.92 46.82 -12.75
C ILE A 241 10.46 46.70 -12.82
N LYS A 242 10.99 45.53 -13.17
CA LYS A 242 12.45 45.31 -13.33
C LYS A 242 13.05 46.05 -14.54
N ASN A 243 12.24 46.39 -15.55
CA ASN A 243 12.68 47.13 -16.75
C ASN A 243 12.46 48.65 -16.65
N GLN A 244 11.67 49.15 -15.68
CA GLN A 244 11.32 50.58 -15.52
C GLN A 244 12.04 51.32 -14.37
N GLY A 245 12.93 50.68 -13.60
CA GLY A 245 13.86 51.34 -12.66
C GLY A 245 15.27 50.78 -12.88
N ILE A 246 16.32 51.62 -13.03
CA ILE A 246 17.23 52.06 -11.95
C ILE A 246 17.79 50.87 -11.16
#